data_AF-A0A5C2S0T4-F1
#
_entry.id   AF-A0A5C2S0T4-F1
#
_cell.length_a   1.000
_cell.length_b   1.000
_cell.length_c   1.000
_cell.angle_alpha   90.00
_cell.angle_beta   90.00
_cell.angle_gamma   90.00
#
_symmetry.space_group_name_H-M   'P 1'
#
loop_
_entity.id
_entity.type
_entity.pdbx_description
1 polymer ?
#
loop_
_entity_poly.entity_id
_entity_poly.type
_entity_poly.pdbx_seq_one_letter_code
_entity_poly.pdbx_strand_id
1 'polypeptide(L)'
;MKYAGSLLAIVSLAFAQQQAEYQQCGGINFSGSTECVSGTVCTKLNDYYSQCLPGAAAPAPTGSSLPRLGGVNTAGYDFSVATDGSFNGTGVTPPPAQFTHFANEGANLFRIPLMITTAWQLMTPQVGGQINETWFSSFYDPTVQAALASSPNTHVIIDLHNYARWNGAIIAQGGPTNDQFTSIWTQLAQKYGSNERVIFGIMNEPHDVPSVSTWVDSVQQVVNAVRAAGSTNFLLLPGSSWSSAQAFPTEAGPLLVKVTDPLGDNSKLIFDVHKYLDSDNSGTHPDCTTDNVQVFQDLVNFLQANGNRQAILSETGGGNTASCETLLANELAFVKNNFPTMVGFSVWAAGAFDTTYVLTQTPFVNGTDQALWTAAGKIPLPITAILRVIDTSGRSQAELALKVSVECNGVLGVEYVSMSDCSPRCMLQIEWRYSEHYGCQM
;
A
#
# COMPACT_ATOMS: atom_id res chain seq x y z
N MET A 1 37.18 -39.84 55.93
CA MET A 1 35.84 -39.30 55.69
C MET A 1 35.95 -37.78 55.57
N LYS A 2 35.85 -37.22 54.37
CA LYS A 2 35.76 -35.78 54.11
C LYS A 2 34.45 -35.56 53.35
N TYR A 3 33.49 -34.89 53.96
CA TYR A 3 32.24 -34.50 53.30
C TYR A 3 32.45 -33.12 52.68
N ALA A 4 32.34 -33.04 51.35
CA ALA A 4 32.27 -31.78 50.62
C ALA A 4 30.79 -31.50 50.30
N GLY A 5 30.21 -30.48 50.94
CA GLY A 5 28.86 -30.01 50.64
C GLY A 5 28.88 -29.08 49.42
N SER A 6 28.12 -29.42 48.39
CA SER A 6 27.89 -28.55 47.23
C SER A 6 26.76 -27.57 47.55
N LEU A 7 27.04 -26.25 47.45
CA LEU A 7 26.00 -25.21 47.44
C LEU A 7 25.37 -25.15 46.04
N LEU A 8 24.07 -25.42 45.94
CA LEU A 8 23.25 -25.02 44.78
C LEU A 8 22.89 -23.54 44.91
N ALA A 9 23.29 -22.73 43.92
CA ALA A 9 22.77 -21.37 43.76
C ALA A 9 21.42 -21.43 43.03
N ILE A 10 20.35 -21.03 43.71
CA ILE A 10 19.03 -20.83 43.09
C ILE A 10 19.03 -19.40 42.52
N VAL A 11 19.06 -19.28 41.20
CA VAL A 11 18.87 -17.99 40.51
C VAL A 11 17.36 -17.76 40.41
N SER A 12 16.84 -16.82 41.20
CA SER A 12 15.47 -16.33 41.07
C SER A 12 15.37 -15.48 39.80
N LEU A 13 14.70 -15.99 38.75
CA LEU A 13 14.26 -15.19 37.63
C LEU A 13 13.16 -14.24 38.12
N ALA A 14 13.51 -12.99 38.41
CA ALA A 14 12.54 -11.94 38.65
C ALA A 14 11.91 -11.55 37.32
N PHE A 15 10.69 -12.04 37.06
CA PHE A 15 9.85 -11.48 36.00
C PHE A 15 9.53 -10.02 36.39
N ALA A 16 9.82 -9.07 35.52
CA ALA A 16 9.37 -7.69 35.71
C ALA A 16 7.84 -7.69 35.66
N GLN A 17 7.21 -7.65 36.84
CA GLN A 17 5.76 -7.72 36.96
C GLN A 17 5.19 -6.34 36.60
N GLN A 18 4.23 -6.31 35.67
CA GLN A 18 3.49 -5.09 35.32
C GLN A 18 2.74 -4.54 36.55
N GLN A 19 2.63 -3.22 36.64
CA GLN A 19 1.92 -2.52 37.71
C GLN A 19 0.41 -2.64 37.49
N ALA A 20 -0.31 -3.11 38.52
CA ALA A 20 -1.76 -3.20 38.45
C ALA A 20 -2.42 -1.82 38.30
N GLU A 21 -3.69 -1.81 37.88
CA GLU A 21 -4.50 -0.60 37.82
C GLU A 21 -4.45 0.15 39.18
N TYR A 22 -4.29 1.47 39.11
CA TYR A 22 -4.08 2.38 40.23
C TYR A 22 -2.76 2.23 41.01
N GLN A 23 -1.83 1.38 40.58
CA GLN A 23 -0.50 1.30 41.21
C GLN A 23 0.46 2.39 40.71
N GLN A 24 1.46 2.69 41.52
CA GLN A 24 2.53 3.60 41.13
C GLN A 24 3.39 2.97 40.04
N CYS A 25 3.64 3.72 38.97
CA CYS A 25 4.41 3.29 37.79
C CYS A 25 5.53 4.27 37.43
N GLY A 26 5.79 5.26 38.28
CA GLY A 26 6.86 6.23 38.05
C GLY A 26 6.93 7.31 39.12
N GLY A 27 7.93 8.18 39.00
CA GLY A 27 8.24 9.24 39.95
C GLY A 27 9.72 9.22 40.36
N ILE A 28 10.23 10.36 40.81
CA ILE A 28 11.59 10.46 41.35
C ILE A 28 11.79 9.44 42.49
N ASN A 29 12.86 8.66 42.41
CA ASN A 29 13.23 7.56 43.33
C ASN A 29 12.34 6.31 43.29
N PHE A 30 11.41 6.18 42.34
CA PHE A 30 10.68 4.93 42.13
C PHE A 30 11.56 3.88 41.43
N SER A 31 11.63 2.67 41.98
CA SER A 31 12.44 1.55 41.46
C SER A 31 11.61 0.36 40.97
N GLY A 32 10.27 0.49 40.96
CA GLY A 32 9.37 -0.55 40.45
C GLY A 32 9.21 -0.51 38.93
N SER A 33 8.43 -1.46 38.38
CA SER A 33 8.11 -1.48 36.95
C SER A 33 7.39 -0.21 36.52
N THR A 34 7.77 0.34 35.36
CA THR A 34 7.08 1.47 34.72
C THR A 34 5.99 1.04 33.74
N GLU A 35 5.85 -0.26 33.51
CA GLU A 35 4.81 -0.83 32.65
C GLU A 35 3.56 -1.12 33.47
N CYS A 36 2.41 -0.62 33.00
CA CYS A 36 1.11 -0.92 33.60
C CYS A 36 0.45 -2.14 32.96
N VAL A 37 -0.46 -2.80 33.68
CA VAL A 37 -1.32 -3.86 33.13
C VAL A 37 -2.14 -3.34 31.95
N SER A 38 -2.48 -4.24 31.03
CA SER A 38 -3.27 -3.94 29.84
C SER A 38 -4.55 -3.15 30.17
N GLY A 39 -4.86 -2.14 29.36
CA GLY A 39 -6.03 -1.26 29.55
C GLY A 39 -5.77 -0.03 30.43
N THR A 40 -4.55 0.16 30.94
CA THR A 40 -4.18 1.32 31.77
C THR A 40 -2.89 1.98 31.27
N VAL A 41 -2.72 3.27 31.56
CA VAL A 41 -1.56 4.06 31.11
C VAL A 41 -0.88 4.70 32.31
N CYS A 42 0.45 4.65 32.34
CA CYS A 42 1.24 5.32 33.37
C CYS A 42 1.16 6.83 33.21
N THR A 43 0.30 7.46 34.02
CA THR A 43 0.01 8.90 33.94
C THR A 43 0.78 9.63 35.01
N LYS A 44 1.62 10.60 34.60
CA LYS A 44 2.34 11.46 35.54
C LYS A 44 1.35 12.38 36.25
N LEU A 45 1.26 12.27 37.57
CA LEU A 45 0.47 13.18 38.41
C LEU A 45 1.32 14.31 38.98
N ASN A 46 2.57 14.01 39.35
CA ASN A 46 3.60 14.99 39.72
C ASN A 46 5.00 14.38 39.56
N ASP A 47 6.05 15.14 39.89
CA ASP A 47 7.45 14.71 39.72
C ASP A 47 7.83 13.49 40.57
N TYR A 48 7.15 13.27 41.69
CA TYR A 48 7.43 12.15 42.62
C TYR A 48 6.48 10.97 42.42
N TYR A 49 5.43 11.12 41.61
CA TYR A 49 4.36 10.13 41.52
C TYR A 49 3.70 10.08 40.14
N SER A 50 3.76 8.91 39.50
CA SER A 50 3.00 8.53 38.32
C SER A 50 2.18 7.27 38.62
N GLN A 51 0.96 7.19 38.12
CA GLN A 51 0.00 6.14 38.47
C GLN A 51 -0.60 5.49 37.22
N CYS A 52 -0.80 4.18 37.24
CA CYS A 52 -1.56 3.47 36.22
C CYS A 52 -3.04 3.86 36.33
N LEU A 53 -3.52 4.70 35.41
CA LEU A 53 -4.91 5.13 35.38
C LEU A 53 -5.62 4.55 34.17
N PRO A 54 -6.96 4.37 34.24
CA PRO A 54 -7.78 4.15 33.06
C PRO A 54 -7.69 5.38 32.14
N GLY A 55 -6.73 5.35 31.22
CA GLY A 55 -6.75 6.19 30.03
C GLY A 55 -7.67 5.55 29.02
N ALA A 56 -8.26 6.34 28.11
CA ALA A 56 -8.84 5.77 26.89
C ALA A 56 -7.84 4.73 26.39
N ALA A 57 -8.27 3.48 26.25
CA ALA A 57 -7.46 2.49 25.55
C ALA A 57 -6.91 3.21 24.32
N ALA A 58 -5.59 3.12 24.07
CA ALA A 58 -5.12 3.40 22.72
C ALA A 58 -6.13 2.69 21.82
N PRO A 59 -6.84 3.42 20.91
CA PRO A 59 -7.90 2.81 20.14
C PRO A 59 -7.35 1.48 19.66
N ALA A 60 -8.07 0.37 19.92
CA ALA A 60 -7.73 -0.90 19.31
C ALA A 60 -7.38 -0.57 17.86
N PRO A 61 -6.18 -0.91 17.36
CA PRO A 61 -5.64 -0.32 16.14
C PRO A 61 -6.77 -0.33 15.15
N THR A 62 -7.31 0.86 14.85
CA THR A 62 -8.36 0.98 13.86
C THR A 62 -7.73 0.36 12.65
N GLY A 63 -8.19 -0.84 12.26
CA GLY A 63 -7.52 -1.65 11.24
C GLY A 63 -7.11 -0.69 10.15
N SER A 64 -5.79 -0.53 9.95
CA SER A 64 -5.29 0.52 9.06
C SER A 64 -5.92 0.20 7.72
N SER A 65 -6.95 0.94 7.32
CA SER A 65 -7.60 0.77 6.03
C SER A 65 -6.83 1.66 5.09
N LEU A 66 -6.42 1.13 3.93
CA LEU A 66 -5.84 1.97 2.90
C LEU A 66 -6.83 3.10 2.54
N PRO A 67 -6.34 4.33 2.32
CA PRO A 67 -7.17 5.33 1.68
C PRO A 67 -7.52 4.88 0.27
N ARG A 68 -8.42 5.60 -0.40
CA ARG A 68 -8.62 5.43 -1.83
C ARG A 68 -7.31 5.70 -2.57
N LEU A 69 -6.79 4.70 -3.27
CA LEU A 69 -5.49 4.78 -3.96
C LEU A 69 -5.66 4.96 -5.47
N GLY A 70 -4.76 5.74 -6.07
CA GLY A 70 -4.76 5.99 -7.50
C GLY A 70 -3.48 6.65 -7.91
N GLY A 71 -2.91 6.13 -8.99
CA GLY A 71 -1.70 6.68 -9.54
C GLY A 71 -1.19 5.85 -10.69
N VAL A 72 0.12 5.65 -10.72
CA VAL A 72 0.81 5.21 -11.93
C VAL A 72 1.96 4.26 -11.59
N ASN A 73 2.17 3.32 -12.50
CA ASN A 73 3.34 2.46 -12.51
C ASN A 73 4.55 3.25 -12.99
N THR A 74 5.66 3.20 -12.25
CA THR A 74 6.91 3.88 -12.64
C THR A 74 7.95 2.84 -13.01
N ALA A 75 7.86 2.40 -14.26
CA ALA A 75 8.70 1.35 -14.82
C ALA A 75 10.12 1.85 -15.13
N GLY A 76 11.04 0.91 -15.30
CA GLY A 76 12.42 1.17 -15.70
C GLY A 76 13.36 0.12 -15.13
N TYR A 77 13.22 -0.19 -13.85
CA TYR A 77 13.98 -1.26 -13.22
C TYR A 77 13.57 -2.63 -13.73
N ASP A 78 12.44 -2.80 -14.40
CA ASP A 78 11.90 -4.03 -14.98
C ASP A 78 12.33 -4.28 -16.44
N PHE A 79 12.83 -3.27 -17.17
CA PHE A 79 13.09 -3.33 -18.63
C PHE A 79 14.07 -4.42 -19.10
N SER A 80 14.84 -4.96 -18.17
CA SER A 80 15.80 -6.02 -18.43
C SER A 80 15.29 -7.42 -18.07
N VAL A 81 14.04 -7.58 -17.62
CA VAL A 81 13.42 -8.88 -17.30
C VAL A 81 12.42 -9.23 -18.40
N ALA A 82 12.56 -10.44 -18.94
CA ALA A 82 11.56 -11.01 -19.84
C ALA A 82 10.47 -11.74 -19.04
N THR A 83 9.33 -12.01 -19.69
CA THR A 83 8.18 -12.68 -19.06
C THR A 83 8.48 -14.10 -18.58
N ASP A 84 9.50 -14.75 -19.13
CA ASP A 84 9.99 -16.04 -18.61
C ASP A 84 10.84 -15.91 -17.34
N GLY A 85 11.03 -14.69 -16.82
CA GLY A 85 11.88 -14.40 -15.66
C GLY A 85 13.38 -14.46 -15.97
N SER A 86 13.78 -14.55 -17.24
CA SER A 86 15.17 -14.34 -17.66
C SER A 86 15.52 -12.86 -17.67
N PHE A 87 16.82 -12.54 -17.61
CA PHE A 87 17.28 -11.18 -17.45
C PHE A 87 18.54 -10.84 -18.23
N ASN A 88 18.61 -9.58 -18.70
CA ASN A 88 19.76 -9.00 -19.36
C ASN A 88 19.83 -7.47 -19.13
N GLY A 89 20.69 -7.01 -18.21
CA GLY A 89 20.95 -5.58 -18.02
C GLY A 89 21.05 -5.17 -16.55
N THR A 90 20.58 -3.97 -16.22
CA THR A 90 20.46 -3.45 -14.83
C THR A 90 19.20 -2.62 -14.64
N GLY A 91 18.32 -2.58 -15.65
CA GLY A 91 17.24 -1.62 -15.75
C GLY A 91 17.71 -0.17 -15.91
N VAL A 92 16.74 0.73 -15.87
CA VAL A 92 16.93 2.20 -15.91
C VAL A 92 16.22 2.81 -14.71
N THR A 93 16.90 3.69 -13.98
CA THR A 93 16.30 4.40 -12.85
C THR A 93 15.15 5.31 -13.32
N PRO A 94 13.93 5.15 -12.79
CA PRO A 94 12.82 6.06 -13.07
C PRO A 94 13.16 7.51 -12.67
N PRO A 95 12.76 8.53 -13.46
CA PRO A 95 13.09 9.92 -13.13
C PRO A 95 12.35 10.42 -11.87
N PRO A 96 13.05 10.83 -10.79
CA PRO A 96 12.41 11.22 -9.53
C PRO A 96 11.44 12.41 -9.64
N ALA A 97 11.64 13.29 -10.60
CA ALA A 97 10.78 14.45 -10.83
C ALA A 97 9.34 14.06 -11.19
N GLN A 98 9.12 12.88 -11.77
CA GLN A 98 7.79 12.41 -12.14
C GLN A 98 6.91 12.14 -10.91
N PHE A 99 7.48 11.72 -9.78
CA PHE A 99 6.70 11.49 -8.56
C PHE A 99 6.01 12.77 -8.07
N THR A 100 6.76 13.87 -8.01
CA THR A 100 6.20 15.17 -7.62
C THR A 100 5.21 15.68 -8.66
N HIS A 101 5.49 15.47 -9.95
CA HIS A 101 4.58 15.82 -11.05
C HIS A 101 3.19 15.18 -10.85
N PHE A 102 3.14 13.85 -10.78
CA PHE A 102 1.88 13.13 -10.61
C PHE A 102 1.23 13.37 -9.24
N ALA A 103 2.01 13.53 -8.17
CA ALA A 103 1.47 13.84 -6.85
C ALA A 103 0.77 15.21 -6.82
N ASN A 104 1.31 16.22 -7.52
CA ASN A 104 0.66 17.52 -7.69
C ASN A 104 -0.65 17.44 -8.47
N GLU A 105 -0.87 16.35 -9.20
CA GLU A 105 -2.09 16.10 -9.96
C GLU A 105 -3.06 15.18 -9.23
N GLY A 106 -2.74 14.78 -8.00
CA GLY A 106 -3.63 13.99 -7.15
C GLY A 106 -3.27 12.52 -7.05
N ALA A 107 -2.21 12.05 -7.71
CA ALA A 107 -1.73 10.69 -7.52
C ALA A 107 -1.22 10.51 -6.10
N ASN A 108 -1.62 9.41 -5.46
CA ASN A 108 -1.17 9.04 -4.12
C ASN A 108 -0.64 7.60 -4.07
N LEU A 109 -0.47 6.95 -5.21
CA LEU A 109 0.06 5.61 -5.35
C LEU A 109 1.12 5.57 -6.45
N PHE A 110 2.29 5.03 -6.13
CA PHE A 110 3.30 4.69 -7.13
C PHE A 110 3.65 3.21 -7.01
N ARG A 111 3.45 2.45 -8.08
CA ARG A 111 3.94 1.08 -8.17
C ARG A 111 5.29 1.09 -8.85
N ILE A 112 6.31 0.63 -8.13
CA ILE A 112 7.70 0.66 -8.57
C ILE A 112 8.14 -0.78 -8.79
N PRO A 113 8.15 -1.26 -10.06
CA PRO A 113 8.68 -2.55 -10.38
C PRO A 113 10.12 -2.70 -9.87
N LEU A 114 10.35 -3.79 -9.17
CA LEU A 114 11.63 -4.28 -8.69
C LEU A 114 11.81 -5.67 -9.26
N MET A 115 12.79 -5.84 -10.12
CA MET A 115 13.13 -7.19 -10.56
C MET A 115 13.93 -7.92 -9.48
N ILE A 116 13.60 -9.20 -9.31
CA ILE A 116 14.39 -10.19 -8.57
C ILE A 116 15.81 -10.28 -9.10
N THR A 117 16.15 -9.73 -10.26
CA THR A 117 17.51 -9.79 -10.80
C THR A 117 18.34 -8.60 -10.39
N THR A 118 17.73 -7.44 -10.14
CA THR A 118 18.31 -6.34 -9.35
C THR A 118 18.13 -6.51 -7.86
N ALA A 119 17.34 -7.50 -7.41
CA ALA A 119 17.17 -7.88 -6.00
C ALA A 119 17.75 -9.24 -5.60
N TRP A 120 18.15 -10.14 -6.52
CA TRP A 120 18.85 -11.42 -6.31
C TRP A 120 20.01 -11.63 -7.28
N GLN A 121 19.98 -11.38 -8.59
CA GLN A 121 21.14 -11.69 -9.47
C GLN A 121 22.33 -10.74 -9.32
N LEU A 122 22.11 -9.43 -9.20
CA LEU A 122 23.15 -8.42 -8.95
C LEU A 122 23.62 -8.35 -7.50
N MET A 123 23.33 -9.39 -6.72
CA MET A 123 22.67 -9.12 -5.48
C MET A 123 23.04 -10.14 -4.40
N THR A 124 22.74 -11.39 -4.70
CA THR A 124 23.60 -12.52 -4.38
C THR A 124 23.75 -13.39 -5.60
N PRO A 125 24.98 -13.78 -5.97
CA PRO A 125 25.19 -14.70 -7.10
C PRO A 125 24.58 -16.12 -6.89
N GLN A 126 23.79 -16.32 -5.82
CA GLN A 126 23.12 -17.54 -5.41
C GLN A 126 21.63 -17.24 -5.17
N VAL A 127 20.77 -18.08 -5.73
CA VAL A 127 19.31 -18.03 -5.53
C VAL A 127 19.00 -18.10 -4.03
N GLY A 128 18.30 -17.09 -3.50
CA GLY A 128 17.94 -16.96 -2.07
C GLY A 128 18.97 -16.28 -1.16
N GLY A 129 20.00 -15.63 -1.69
CA GLY A 129 20.95 -14.87 -0.86
C GLY A 129 20.53 -13.42 -0.51
N GLN A 130 21.47 -12.66 0.05
CA GLN A 130 21.31 -11.32 0.63
C GLN A 130 21.05 -10.19 -0.38
N ILE A 131 20.44 -9.07 0.08
CA ILE A 131 20.29 -7.71 -0.52
C ILE A 131 21.70 -7.07 -0.86
N ASN A 132 22.01 -6.67 -2.11
CA ASN A 132 23.23 -5.98 -2.53
C ASN A 132 22.95 -4.55 -2.21
N GLU A 133 23.40 -4.24 -1.02
CA GLU A 133 23.21 -2.96 -0.39
C GLU A 133 23.76 -1.83 -1.25
N THR A 134 24.83 -2.03 -2.02
CA THR A 134 25.37 -0.99 -2.90
C THR A 134 24.37 -0.62 -3.99
N TRP A 135 23.83 -1.59 -4.73
CA TRP A 135 22.84 -1.29 -5.77
C TRP A 135 21.54 -0.75 -5.15
N PHE A 136 21.05 -1.44 -4.12
CA PHE A 136 19.79 -1.09 -3.48
C PHE A 136 19.81 0.34 -2.92
N SER A 137 20.85 0.72 -2.17
CA SER A 137 20.98 2.07 -1.60
C SER A 137 21.34 3.15 -2.62
N SER A 138 21.97 2.79 -3.75
CA SER A 138 22.34 3.78 -4.77
C SER A 138 21.22 4.07 -5.77
N PHE A 139 20.29 3.14 -5.97
CA PHE A 139 19.30 3.22 -7.04
C PHE A 139 17.86 3.06 -6.54
N TYR A 140 17.53 1.88 -6.00
CA TYR A 140 16.14 1.56 -5.70
C TYR A 140 15.60 2.35 -4.50
N ASP A 141 16.30 2.35 -3.37
CA ASP A 141 15.85 3.05 -2.17
C ASP A 141 15.70 4.57 -2.41
N PRO A 142 16.64 5.29 -3.04
CA PRO A 142 16.43 6.69 -3.41
C PRO A 142 15.18 6.94 -4.24
N THR A 143 14.81 6.01 -5.13
CA THR A 143 13.58 6.10 -5.94
C THR A 143 12.33 5.94 -5.07
N VAL A 144 12.31 4.94 -4.17
CA VAL A 144 11.22 4.73 -3.20
C VAL A 144 11.09 5.94 -2.27
N GLN A 145 12.21 6.47 -1.75
CA GLN A 145 12.20 7.65 -0.88
C GLN A 145 11.72 8.90 -1.62
N ALA A 146 12.11 9.08 -2.89
CA ALA A 146 11.61 10.18 -3.71
C ALA A 146 10.09 10.12 -3.91
N ALA A 147 9.55 8.93 -4.18
CA ALA A 147 8.11 8.71 -4.26
C ALA A 147 7.43 9.03 -2.92
N LEU A 148 7.92 8.50 -1.80
CA LEU A 148 7.37 8.77 -0.46
C LEU A 148 7.48 10.25 -0.03
N ALA A 149 8.46 10.98 -0.54
CA ALA A 149 8.66 12.40 -0.26
C ALA A 149 7.77 13.32 -1.12
N SER A 150 7.19 12.81 -2.22
CA SER A 150 6.33 13.60 -3.12
C SER A 150 5.09 14.17 -2.43
N SER A 151 4.53 13.44 -1.47
CA SER A 151 3.39 13.86 -0.65
C SER A 151 3.28 13.01 0.62
N PRO A 152 2.80 13.57 1.75
CA PRO A 152 2.58 12.79 2.97
C PRO A 152 1.55 11.67 2.80
N ASN A 153 0.65 11.78 1.81
CA ASN A 153 -0.38 10.79 1.52
C ASN A 153 0.06 9.70 0.53
N THR A 154 1.27 9.80 -0.02
CA THR A 154 1.78 8.86 -1.02
C THR A 154 2.05 7.50 -0.41
N HIS A 155 1.55 6.46 -1.08
CA HIS A 155 1.87 5.06 -0.87
C HIS A 155 2.73 4.53 -2.01
N VAL A 156 3.59 3.58 -1.71
CA VAL A 156 4.48 2.95 -2.69
C VAL A 156 4.28 1.45 -2.68
N ILE A 157 3.97 0.86 -3.84
CA ILE A 157 4.00 -0.59 -4.04
C ILE A 157 5.41 -0.96 -4.50
N ILE A 158 6.07 -1.81 -3.71
CA ILE A 158 7.29 -2.52 -4.13
C ILE A 158 6.81 -3.79 -4.82
N ASP A 159 6.89 -3.80 -6.15
CA ASP A 159 6.40 -4.89 -6.98
C ASP A 159 7.55 -5.82 -7.39
N LEU A 160 7.51 -7.10 -7.00
CA LEU A 160 8.50 -8.06 -7.47
C LEU A 160 8.18 -8.54 -8.90
N HIS A 161 8.82 -7.93 -9.89
CA HIS A 161 8.38 -7.99 -11.29
C HIS A 161 8.93 -9.21 -12.06
N ASN A 162 8.51 -10.44 -11.68
CA ASN A 162 9.18 -11.66 -12.13
C ASN A 162 8.32 -12.84 -12.58
N TYR A 163 7.00 -12.67 -12.74
CA TYR A 163 6.16 -13.66 -13.42
C TYR A 163 6.16 -15.04 -12.76
N ALA A 164 6.39 -15.08 -11.45
CA ALA A 164 6.61 -16.28 -10.63
C ALA A 164 7.77 -17.19 -11.10
N ARG A 165 8.75 -16.62 -11.82
CA ARG A 165 9.82 -17.36 -12.48
C ARG A 165 11.21 -16.81 -12.19
N TRP A 166 12.18 -17.69 -12.45
CA TRP A 166 13.59 -17.39 -12.50
C TRP A 166 14.23 -18.15 -13.66
N ASN A 167 14.73 -17.44 -14.67
CA ASN A 167 15.39 -18.02 -15.86
C ASN A 167 14.56 -19.17 -16.48
N GLY A 168 13.28 -18.94 -16.72
CA GLY A 168 12.33 -19.89 -17.29
C GLY A 168 11.71 -20.88 -16.30
N ALA A 169 12.24 -20.99 -15.08
CA ALA A 169 11.82 -21.99 -14.10
C ALA A 169 10.88 -21.39 -13.04
N ILE A 170 9.77 -22.07 -12.76
CA ILE A 170 8.67 -21.57 -11.93
C ILE A 170 8.90 -21.87 -10.46
N ILE A 171 8.68 -20.89 -9.58
CA ILE A 171 8.85 -21.02 -8.12
C ILE A 171 8.06 -22.24 -7.61
N ALA A 172 8.73 -23.07 -6.80
CA ALA A 172 8.25 -24.33 -6.24
C ALA A 172 7.79 -25.39 -7.27
N GLN A 173 8.00 -25.16 -8.57
CA GLN A 173 7.51 -26.00 -9.67
C GLN A 173 8.60 -26.21 -10.74
N GLY A 174 9.84 -26.39 -10.30
CA GLY A 174 11.02 -26.59 -11.15
C GLY A 174 12.03 -25.44 -11.11
N GLY A 175 11.64 -24.30 -10.54
CA GLY A 175 12.48 -23.14 -10.25
C GLY A 175 12.86 -23.04 -8.78
N PRO A 176 13.08 -21.81 -8.27
CA PRO A 176 13.49 -21.56 -6.89
C PRO A 176 12.56 -22.20 -5.86
N THR A 177 13.10 -22.60 -4.71
CA THR A 177 12.32 -23.13 -3.59
C THR A 177 11.52 -22.02 -2.89
N ASN A 178 10.54 -22.41 -2.09
CA ASN A 178 9.80 -21.45 -1.25
C ASN A 178 10.73 -20.73 -0.26
N ASP A 179 11.73 -21.40 0.31
CA ASP A 179 12.70 -20.76 1.23
C ASP A 179 13.52 -19.68 0.52
N GLN A 180 13.92 -19.95 -0.73
CA GLN A 180 14.58 -18.96 -1.54
C GLN A 180 13.63 -17.79 -1.77
N PHE A 181 12.40 -18.05 -2.25
CA PHE A 181 11.42 -17.01 -2.53
C PHE A 181 11.08 -16.16 -1.29
N THR A 182 10.91 -16.75 -0.12
CA THR A 182 10.62 -15.99 1.10
C THR A 182 11.82 -15.20 1.62
N SER A 183 13.05 -15.59 1.28
CA SER A 183 14.28 -14.86 1.66
C SER A 183 14.27 -13.42 1.15
N ILE A 184 13.81 -13.15 -0.08
CA ILE A 184 13.72 -11.77 -0.58
C ILE A 184 12.76 -10.92 0.24
N TRP A 185 11.59 -11.49 0.52
CA TRP A 185 10.50 -10.80 1.18
C TRP A 185 10.81 -10.54 2.64
N THR A 186 11.54 -11.46 3.28
CA THR A 186 12.08 -11.26 4.63
C THR A 186 13.01 -10.05 4.67
N GLN A 187 13.91 -9.92 3.69
CA GLN A 187 14.88 -8.82 3.64
C GLN A 187 14.23 -7.48 3.27
N LEU A 188 13.29 -7.47 2.33
CA LEU A 188 12.49 -6.27 2.02
C LEU A 188 11.63 -5.84 3.22
N ALA A 189 11.04 -6.79 3.94
CA ALA A 189 10.31 -6.53 5.18
C ALA A 189 11.21 -5.95 6.27
N GLN A 190 12.45 -6.40 6.42
CA GLN A 190 13.40 -5.80 7.37
C GLN A 190 13.76 -4.35 7.02
N LYS A 191 13.78 -4.00 5.73
CA LYS A 191 14.14 -2.65 5.25
C LYS A 191 12.97 -1.67 5.30
N TYR A 192 11.78 -2.10 4.86
CA TYR A 192 10.62 -1.25 4.68
C TYR A 192 9.46 -1.53 5.64
N GLY A 193 9.55 -2.60 6.45
CA GLY A 193 8.46 -3.10 7.28
C GLY A 193 7.98 -2.17 8.39
N SER A 194 8.75 -1.11 8.68
CA SER A 194 8.41 -0.06 9.65
C SER A 194 7.69 1.13 9.01
N ASN A 195 7.64 1.23 7.67
CA ASN A 195 7.00 2.32 6.97
C ASN A 195 5.62 1.89 6.45
N GLU A 196 4.56 2.31 7.14
CA GLU A 196 3.17 1.94 6.84
C GLU A 196 2.67 2.39 5.46
N ARG A 197 3.38 3.32 4.80
CA ARG A 197 3.06 3.79 3.44
C ARG A 197 3.62 2.86 2.35
N VAL A 198 4.44 1.88 2.71
CA VAL A 198 4.93 0.85 1.78
C VAL A 198 3.96 -0.32 1.73
N ILE A 199 3.69 -0.79 0.52
CA ILE A 199 2.85 -1.94 0.20
C ILE A 199 3.73 -2.95 -0.53
N PHE A 200 3.62 -4.23 -0.19
CA PHE A 200 4.43 -5.29 -0.80
C PHE A 200 3.63 -6.04 -1.86
N GLY A 201 3.98 -5.85 -3.13
CA GLY A 201 3.44 -6.59 -4.27
C GLY A 201 4.21 -7.89 -4.47
N ILE A 202 3.63 -9.02 -4.04
CA ILE A 202 4.36 -10.29 -3.86
C ILE A 202 5.04 -10.79 -5.13
N MET A 203 4.37 -10.62 -6.28
CA MET A 203 4.89 -11.03 -7.58
C MET A 203 4.04 -10.43 -8.69
N ASN A 204 4.68 -9.87 -9.72
CA ASN A 204 4.00 -9.49 -10.94
C ASN A 204 3.54 -10.73 -11.73
N GLU A 205 2.27 -10.75 -12.14
CA GLU A 205 1.71 -11.59 -13.20
C GLU A 205 2.21 -13.06 -13.29
N PRO A 206 1.98 -13.91 -12.27
CA PRO A 206 2.16 -15.35 -12.46
C PRO A 206 1.31 -15.86 -13.64
N HIS A 207 1.94 -16.45 -14.64
CA HIS A 207 1.26 -17.03 -15.82
C HIS A 207 1.75 -18.46 -16.09
N ASP A 208 1.01 -19.25 -16.87
CA ASP A 208 1.38 -20.64 -17.24
C ASP A 208 1.91 -21.49 -16.07
N VAL A 209 1.35 -21.31 -14.88
CA VAL A 209 1.75 -22.05 -13.67
C VAL A 209 1.09 -23.44 -13.70
N PRO A 210 1.85 -24.55 -13.65
CA PRO A 210 1.27 -25.89 -13.76
C PRO A 210 0.27 -26.23 -12.64
N SER A 211 0.52 -25.73 -11.43
CA SER A 211 -0.30 -25.91 -10.24
C SER A 211 -0.54 -24.57 -9.57
N VAL A 212 -1.76 -24.05 -9.70
CA VAL A 212 -2.21 -22.82 -9.01
C VAL A 212 -2.22 -23.01 -7.50
N SER A 213 -2.57 -24.21 -6.99
CA SER A 213 -2.52 -24.47 -5.55
C SER A 213 -1.11 -24.39 -4.99
N THR A 214 -0.11 -24.91 -5.71
CA THR A 214 1.30 -24.80 -5.30
C THR A 214 1.77 -23.36 -5.30
N TRP A 215 1.32 -22.54 -6.26
CA TRP A 215 1.58 -21.10 -6.25
C TRP A 215 0.96 -20.40 -5.02
N VAL A 216 -0.30 -20.72 -4.69
CA VAL A 216 -0.97 -20.15 -3.51
C VAL A 216 -0.28 -20.57 -2.21
N ASP A 217 0.26 -21.80 -2.13
CA ASP A 217 1.09 -22.22 -0.99
C ASP A 217 2.36 -21.37 -0.88
N SER A 218 3.02 -21.05 -2.00
CA SER A 218 4.17 -20.12 -2.03
C SER A 218 3.78 -18.72 -1.53
N VAL A 219 2.62 -18.21 -1.93
CA VAL A 219 2.09 -16.91 -1.46
C VAL A 219 1.87 -16.93 0.06
N GLN A 220 1.26 -17.99 0.61
CA GLN A 220 1.08 -18.13 2.06
C GLN A 220 2.42 -18.14 2.81
N GLN A 221 3.45 -18.77 2.25
CA GLN A 221 4.78 -18.78 2.85
C GLN A 221 5.42 -17.39 2.88
N VAL A 222 5.20 -16.57 1.83
CA VAL A 222 5.63 -15.17 1.83
C VAL A 222 4.91 -14.36 2.90
N VAL A 223 3.59 -14.49 3.03
CA VAL A 223 2.82 -13.84 4.10
C VAL A 223 3.42 -14.17 5.46
N ASN A 224 3.65 -15.45 5.74
CA ASN A 224 4.23 -15.92 6.99
C ASN A 224 5.62 -15.32 7.24
N ALA A 225 6.48 -15.32 6.22
CA ALA A 225 7.84 -14.81 6.32
C ALA A 225 7.90 -13.29 6.58
N VAL A 226 7.07 -12.51 5.88
CA VAL A 226 6.98 -11.05 6.09
C VAL A 226 6.50 -10.73 7.50
N ARG A 227 5.51 -11.46 8.01
CA ARG A 227 5.03 -11.28 9.39
C ARG A 227 6.07 -11.72 10.42
N ALA A 228 6.77 -12.83 10.19
CA ALA A 228 7.85 -13.29 11.05
C ALA A 228 9.02 -12.29 11.09
N ALA A 229 9.23 -11.51 10.03
CA ALA A 229 10.19 -10.40 9.99
C ALA A 229 9.71 -9.14 10.76
N GLY A 230 8.49 -9.14 11.30
CA GLY A 230 7.92 -8.06 12.11
C GLY A 230 7.17 -6.98 11.31
N SER A 231 7.00 -7.15 10.00
CA SER A 231 6.27 -6.17 9.19
C SER A 231 4.76 -6.34 9.32
N THR A 232 4.06 -5.21 9.48
CA THR A 232 2.60 -5.14 9.45
C THR A 232 2.07 -4.46 8.18
N ASN A 233 2.87 -4.36 7.12
CA ASN A 233 2.50 -3.72 5.87
C ASN A 233 1.40 -4.50 5.13
N PHE A 234 0.71 -3.82 4.20
CA PHE A 234 -0.20 -4.50 3.28
C PHE A 234 0.57 -5.39 2.31
N LEU A 235 -0.02 -6.53 1.99
CA LEU A 235 0.48 -7.51 1.02
C LEU A 235 -0.51 -7.60 -0.13
N LEU A 236 -0.01 -7.42 -1.36
CA LEU A 236 -0.79 -7.69 -2.57
C LEU A 236 -0.54 -9.14 -3.00
N LEU A 237 -1.62 -9.90 -3.09
CA LEU A 237 -1.63 -11.33 -3.40
C LEU A 237 -2.04 -11.53 -4.86
N PRO A 238 -1.09 -11.80 -5.77
CA PRO A 238 -1.37 -12.01 -7.18
C PRO A 238 -1.94 -13.41 -7.45
N GLY A 239 -2.78 -13.49 -8.48
CA GLY A 239 -3.39 -14.72 -8.97
C GLY A 239 -2.50 -15.55 -9.89
N SER A 240 -3.15 -16.28 -10.79
CA SER A 240 -2.57 -16.91 -11.99
C SER A 240 -3.02 -16.14 -13.24
N SER A 241 -2.66 -16.63 -14.42
CA SER A 241 -3.15 -16.10 -15.70
C SER A 241 -2.94 -14.59 -15.83
N TRP A 242 -1.70 -14.17 -15.59
CA TRP A 242 -1.29 -12.76 -15.64
C TRP A 242 -2.02 -11.87 -14.62
N SER A 243 -2.36 -12.45 -13.46
CA SER A 243 -3.18 -11.80 -12.43
C SER A 243 -4.50 -11.21 -12.96
N SER A 244 -5.07 -11.81 -14.01
CA SER A 244 -6.25 -11.26 -14.69
C SER A 244 -7.45 -11.11 -13.75
N ALA A 245 -8.01 -9.89 -13.69
CA ALA A 245 -9.24 -9.58 -12.94
C ALA A 245 -10.41 -10.47 -13.38
N GLN A 246 -10.45 -10.88 -14.65
CA GLN A 246 -11.49 -11.74 -15.20
C GLN A 246 -11.34 -13.21 -14.80
N ALA A 247 -10.11 -13.72 -14.78
CA ALA A 247 -9.85 -15.11 -14.44
C ALA A 247 -9.85 -15.34 -12.91
N PHE A 248 -9.55 -14.29 -12.14
CA PHE A 248 -9.36 -14.37 -10.70
C PHE A 248 -10.51 -15.06 -9.94
N PRO A 249 -11.80 -14.69 -10.13
CA PRO A 249 -12.91 -15.31 -9.39
C PRO A 249 -13.07 -16.82 -9.62
N THR A 250 -12.61 -17.32 -10.77
CA THR A 250 -12.80 -18.72 -11.20
C THR A 250 -11.55 -19.58 -11.09
N GLU A 251 -10.36 -18.96 -11.04
CA GLU A 251 -9.08 -19.68 -10.97
C GLU A 251 -8.42 -19.55 -9.59
N ALA A 252 -7.53 -18.58 -9.39
CA ALA A 252 -6.74 -18.45 -8.17
C ALA A 252 -7.54 -17.92 -6.98
N GLY A 253 -8.59 -17.12 -7.21
CA GLY A 253 -9.39 -16.49 -6.17
C GLY A 253 -9.94 -17.46 -5.11
N PRO A 254 -10.63 -18.55 -5.49
CA PRO A 254 -11.15 -19.56 -4.55
C PRO A 254 -10.10 -20.22 -3.65
N LEU A 255 -8.81 -20.18 -4.04
CA LEU A 255 -7.69 -20.66 -3.25
C LEU A 255 -7.08 -19.52 -2.42
N LEU A 256 -6.85 -18.36 -3.03
CA LEU A 256 -6.26 -17.18 -2.37
C LEU A 256 -7.13 -16.62 -1.24
N VAL A 257 -8.46 -16.75 -1.30
CA VAL A 257 -9.35 -16.36 -0.19
C VAL A 257 -9.08 -17.14 1.10
N LYS A 258 -8.44 -18.31 0.99
CA LYS A 258 -8.07 -19.16 2.13
C LYS A 258 -6.69 -18.82 2.72
N VAL A 259 -5.91 -17.96 2.07
CA VAL A 259 -4.65 -17.44 2.63
C VAL A 259 -4.97 -16.64 3.89
N THR A 260 -4.24 -16.93 4.96
CA THR A 260 -4.43 -16.33 6.28
C THR A 260 -3.25 -15.45 6.66
N ASP A 261 -3.51 -14.34 7.32
CA ASP A 261 -2.49 -13.48 7.91
C ASP A 261 -2.21 -13.86 9.38
N PRO A 262 -0.95 -14.14 9.77
CA PRO A 262 -0.57 -14.31 11.18
C PRO A 262 -0.90 -13.14 12.11
N LEU A 263 -1.23 -11.95 11.58
CA LEU A 263 -1.73 -10.82 12.37
C LEU A 263 -3.10 -11.09 13.02
N GLY A 264 -3.81 -12.14 12.60
CA GLY A 264 -5.07 -12.58 13.20
C GLY A 264 -6.33 -12.14 12.43
N ASP A 265 -6.19 -11.25 11.46
CA ASP A 265 -7.23 -10.91 10.49
C ASP A 265 -6.62 -10.73 9.08
N ASN A 266 -7.45 -10.89 8.05
CA ASN A 266 -7.00 -10.81 6.65
C ASN A 266 -7.16 -9.40 6.04
N SER A 267 -7.35 -8.36 6.85
CA SER A 267 -7.62 -6.98 6.36
C SER A 267 -6.42 -6.37 5.62
N LYS A 268 -5.21 -6.86 5.89
CA LYS A 268 -3.97 -6.42 5.24
C LYS A 268 -3.56 -7.27 4.03
N LEU A 269 -4.38 -8.26 3.67
CA LEU A 269 -4.18 -9.12 2.51
C LEU A 269 -5.14 -8.71 1.39
N ILE A 270 -4.61 -7.93 0.44
CA ILE A 270 -5.35 -7.38 -0.70
C ILE A 270 -5.04 -8.22 -1.93
N PHE A 271 -6.02 -8.52 -2.77
CA PHE A 271 -5.75 -9.24 -4.02
C PHE A 271 -5.22 -8.30 -5.10
N ASP A 272 -4.18 -8.72 -5.78
CA ASP A 272 -3.58 -7.99 -6.89
C ASP A 272 -4.20 -8.45 -8.21
N VAL A 273 -4.86 -7.56 -8.95
CA VAL A 273 -5.47 -7.90 -10.23
C VAL A 273 -5.09 -6.91 -11.32
N HIS A 274 -4.94 -7.41 -12.53
CA HIS A 274 -4.59 -6.65 -13.71
C HIS A 274 -5.68 -6.79 -14.78
N LYS A 275 -5.83 -5.75 -15.60
CA LYS A 275 -6.70 -5.83 -16.78
C LYS A 275 -6.37 -4.71 -17.77
N TYR A 276 -6.05 -5.06 -19.02
CA TYR A 276 -5.90 -4.10 -20.10
C TYR A 276 -7.16 -4.02 -20.96
N LEU A 277 -7.30 -2.95 -21.73
CA LEU A 277 -8.53 -2.60 -22.46
C LEU A 277 -8.46 -2.95 -23.96
N ASP A 278 -7.31 -3.40 -24.46
CA ASP A 278 -7.14 -3.81 -25.85
C ASP A 278 -7.83 -5.15 -26.16
N SER A 279 -7.88 -5.53 -27.44
CA SER A 279 -8.73 -6.63 -27.93
C SER A 279 -8.45 -7.99 -27.29
N ASP A 280 -7.22 -8.22 -26.83
CA ASP A 280 -6.81 -9.46 -26.15
C ASP A 280 -6.47 -9.24 -24.66
N ASN A 281 -6.63 -8.02 -24.14
CA ASN A 281 -6.33 -7.62 -22.76
C ASN A 281 -4.85 -7.80 -22.37
N SER A 282 -3.94 -7.72 -23.34
CA SER A 282 -2.49 -7.84 -23.13
C SER A 282 -1.76 -6.51 -22.93
N GLY A 283 -2.39 -5.38 -23.31
CA GLY A 283 -1.73 -4.09 -23.32
C GLY A 283 -0.70 -3.94 -24.44
N THR A 284 -0.83 -4.68 -25.53
CA THR A 284 0.12 -4.63 -26.66
C THR A 284 -0.40 -3.83 -27.85
N HIS A 285 -1.70 -3.51 -27.87
CA HIS A 285 -2.32 -2.73 -28.94
C HIS A 285 -2.71 -1.32 -28.47
N PRO A 286 -2.65 -0.32 -29.37
CA PRO A 286 -2.93 1.08 -29.03
C PRO A 286 -4.41 1.36 -28.75
N ASP A 287 -5.32 0.61 -29.35
CA ASP A 287 -6.75 0.89 -29.31
C ASP A 287 -7.45 0.05 -28.24
N CYS A 288 -8.38 0.68 -27.53
CA CYS A 288 -9.19 0.04 -26.52
C CYS A 288 -10.53 -0.39 -27.11
N THR A 289 -11.00 -1.57 -26.70
CA THR A 289 -12.20 -2.22 -27.24
C THR A 289 -13.29 -2.47 -26.20
N THR A 290 -12.95 -2.38 -24.91
CA THR A 290 -13.83 -2.63 -23.77
C THR A 290 -13.45 -1.75 -22.59
N ASP A 291 -14.41 -1.44 -21.71
CA ASP A 291 -14.19 -0.74 -20.43
C ASP A 291 -14.07 -1.70 -19.24
N ASN A 292 -14.23 -3.01 -19.48
CA ASN A 292 -14.16 -4.06 -18.47
C ASN A 292 -15.10 -3.90 -17.25
N VAL A 293 -16.11 -3.02 -17.30
CA VAL A 293 -16.97 -2.73 -16.14
C VAL A 293 -17.68 -3.99 -15.64
N GLN A 294 -18.16 -4.84 -16.56
CA GLN A 294 -18.78 -6.11 -16.18
C GLN A 294 -17.78 -7.08 -15.52
N VAL A 295 -16.53 -7.11 -15.98
CA VAL A 295 -15.46 -7.92 -15.38
C VAL A 295 -15.22 -7.51 -13.93
N PHE A 296 -15.11 -6.20 -13.68
CA PHE A 296 -14.93 -5.70 -12.32
C PHE A 296 -16.17 -5.88 -11.45
N GLN A 297 -17.38 -5.83 -12.02
CA GLN A 297 -18.60 -6.15 -11.29
C GLN A 297 -18.61 -7.61 -10.81
N ASP A 298 -18.20 -8.54 -11.66
CA ASP A 298 -18.10 -9.96 -11.30
C ASP A 298 -17.03 -10.19 -10.23
N LEU A 299 -15.89 -9.49 -10.33
CA LEU A 299 -14.85 -9.51 -9.30
C LEU A 299 -15.36 -8.95 -7.96
N VAL A 300 -16.01 -7.79 -7.96
CA VAL A 300 -16.59 -7.18 -6.74
C VAL A 300 -17.59 -8.14 -6.07
N ASN A 301 -18.46 -8.76 -6.86
CA ASN A 301 -19.42 -9.75 -6.36
C ASN A 301 -18.71 -10.94 -5.69
N PHE A 302 -17.65 -11.46 -6.32
CA PHE A 302 -16.83 -12.52 -5.75
C PHE A 302 -16.18 -12.08 -4.42
N LEU A 303 -15.58 -10.89 -4.37
CA LEU A 303 -14.89 -10.37 -3.20
C LEU A 303 -15.83 -10.18 -2.00
N GLN A 304 -17.01 -9.62 -2.24
CA GLN A 304 -18.07 -9.44 -1.23
C GLN A 304 -18.57 -10.79 -0.70
N ALA A 305 -18.84 -11.75 -1.60
CA ALA A 305 -19.29 -13.09 -1.24
C ALA A 305 -18.26 -13.87 -0.41
N ASN A 306 -16.97 -13.57 -0.55
CA ASN A 306 -15.88 -14.26 0.14
C ASN A 306 -15.35 -13.50 1.37
N GLY A 307 -16.24 -12.82 2.10
CA GLY A 307 -15.92 -12.16 3.37
C GLY A 307 -15.48 -10.70 3.22
N ASN A 308 -16.05 -9.99 2.25
CA ASN A 308 -15.74 -8.57 1.97
C ASN A 308 -14.23 -8.33 1.78
N ARG A 309 -13.58 -9.21 1.04
CA ARG A 309 -12.16 -9.07 0.70
C ARG A 309 -11.96 -7.86 -0.21
N GLN A 310 -10.74 -7.37 -0.26
CA GLN A 310 -10.37 -6.21 -1.04
C GLN A 310 -9.43 -6.61 -2.18
N ALA A 311 -9.52 -5.88 -3.30
CA ALA A 311 -8.58 -6.00 -4.41
C ALA A 311 -8.08 -4.61 -4.84
N ILE A 312 -6.94 -4.59 -5.53
CA ILE A 312 -6.39 -3.41 -6.17
C ILE A 312 -6.13 -3.72 -7.65
N LEU A 313 -6.50 -2.78 -8.53
CA LEU A 313 -6.17 -2.85 -9.95
C LEU A 313 -4.76 -2.30 -10.15
N SER A 314 -3.73 -3.09 -9.86
CA SER A 314 -2.36 -2.55 -9.81
C SER A 314 -1.72 -2.34 -11.19
N GLU A 315 -2.32 -2.89 -12.25
CA GLU A 315 -2.04 -2.53 -13.63
C GLU A 315 -3.30 -2.52 -14.49
N THR A 316 -3.48 -1.40 -15.22
CA THR A 316 -4.46 -1.23 -16.29
C THR A 316 -3.95 -0.17 -17.25
N GLY A 317 -4.43 -0.17 -18.49
CA GLY A 317 -4.07 0.87 -19.45
C GLY A 317 -4.50 0.57 -20.88
N GLY A 318 -4.12 1.49 -21.74
CA GLY A 318 -4.38 1.50 -23.17
C GLY A 318 -3.45 2.49 -23.86
N GLY A 319 -3.59 2.64 -25.18
CA GLY A 319 -2.84 3.67 -25.88
C GLY A 319 -3.39 5.07 -25.62
N ASN A 320 -2.63 6.09 -26.05
CA ASN A 320 -3.07 7.49 -26.03
C ASN A 320 -4.03 7.79 -27.20
N THR A 321 -5.20 7.14 -27.18
CA THR A 321 -6.25 7.21 -28.22
C THR A 321 -7.59 7.59 -27.62
N ALA A 322 -8.46 8.22 -28.42
CA ALA A 322 -9.78 8.67 -27.96
C ALA A 322 -10.67 7.51 -27.45
N SER A 323 -10.53 6.30 -28.02
CA SER A 323 -11.19 5.10 -27.53
C SER A 323 -10.75 4.75 -26.11
N CYS A 324 -9.45 4.80 -25.84
CA CYS A 324 -8.90 4.46 -24.54
C CYS A 324 -9.23 5.50 -23.48
N GLU A 325 -9.21 6.79 -23.82
CA GLU A 325 -9.61 7.86 -22.89
C GLU A 325 -11.02 7.64 -22.33
N THR A 326 -11.98 7.28 -23.19
CA THR A 326 -13.37 7.05 -22.77
C THR A 326 -13.51 5.75 -21.97
N LEU A 327 -12.95 4.65 -22.47
CA LEU A 327 -13.14 3.33 -21.87
C LEU A 327 -12.39 3.20 -20.54
N LEU A 328 -11.18 3.75 -20.43
CA LEU A 328 -10.43 3.78 -19.17
C LEU A 328 -11.13 4.68 -18.14
N ALA A 329 -11.68 5.83 -18.54
CA ALA A 329 -12.44 6.68 -17.63
C ALA A 329 -13.64 5.94 -17.02
N ASN A 330 -14.35 5.15 -17.82
CA ASN A 330 -15.46 4.31 -17.33
C ASN A 330 -14.99 3.21 -16.37
N GLU A 331 -13.93 2.49 -16.72
CA GLU A 331 -13.32 1.45 -15.89
C GLU A 331 -12.92 2.02 -14.52
N LEU A 332 -12.16 3.12 -14.53
CA LEU A 332 -11.64 3.73 -13.31
C LEU A 332 -12.75 4.41 -12.50
N ALA A 333 -13.80 4.94 -13.13
CA ALA A 333 -14.99 5.41 -12.42
C ALA A 333 -15.68 4.27 -11.66
N PHE A 334 -15.78 3.08 -12.26
CA PHE A 334 -16.30 1.90 -11.57
C PHE A 334 -15.41 1.49 -10.39
N VAL A 335 -14.09 1.39 -10.60
CA VAL A 335 -13.12 1.07 -9.53
C VAL A 335 -13.24 2.06 -8.37
N LYS A 336 -13.31 3.37 -8.67
CA LYS A 336 -13.54 4.42 -7.67
C LYS A 336 -14.88 4.21 -6.94
N ASN A 337 -15.98 3.99 -7.65
CA ASN A 337 -17.29 3.88 -6.98
C ASN A 337 -17.44 2.61 -6.11
N ASN A 338 -16.56 1.61 -6.26
CA ASN A 338 -16.60 0.35 -5.50
C ASN A 338 -15.59 0.27 -4.35
N PHE A 339 -15.03 1.40 -3.91
CA PHE A 339 -14.29 1.45 -2.64
C PHE A 339 -15.23 1.20 -1.45
N PRO A 340 -14.83 0.41 -0.42
CA PRO A 340 -13.48 -0.12 -0.18
C PRO A 340 -13.21 -1.50 -0.79
N THR A 341 -14.15 -2.13 -1.51
CA THR A 341 -13.91 -3.46 -2.12
C THR A 341 -12.80 -3.40 -3.17
N MET A 342 -12.82 -2.36 -4.01
CA MET A 342 -11.70 -1.97 -4.85
C MET A 342 -10.95 -0.83 -4.17
N VAL A 343 -9.73 -1.08 -3.71
CA VAL A 343 -8.94 -0.10 -2.94
C VAL A 343 -8.43 1.04 -3.83
N GLY A 344 -8.16 0.73 -5.09
CA GLY A 344 -7.57 1.69 -6.01
C GLY A 344 -7.12 1.11 -7.33
N PHE A 345 -6.36 1.93 -8.06
CA PHE A 345 -5.77 1.55 -9.35
C PHE A 345 -4.36 2.14 -9.53
N SER A 346 -3.59 1.57 -10.45
CA SER A 346 -2.34 2.15 -10.93
C SER A 346 -2.24 1.96 -12.45
N VAL A 347 -2.19 3.07 -13.20
CA VAL A 347 -2.15 3.05 -14.66
C VAL A 347 -0.76 2.63 -15.14
N TRP A 348 -0.68 1.78 -16.15
CA TRP A 348 0.56 1.36 -16.79
C TRP A 348 0.83 2.18 -18.07
N ALA A 349 1.96 2.88 -18.22
CA ALA A 349 2.98 3.19 -17.21
C ALA A 349 3.77 4.46 -17.57
N ALA A 350 4.34 5.12 -16.55
CA ALA A 350 5.33 6.18 -16.68
C ALA A 350 6.74 5.64 -16.31
N GLY A 351 7.62 6.50 -15.81
CA GLY A 351 8.98 6.14 -15.40
C GLY A 351 9.99 6.35 -16.53
N ALA A 352 10.81 5.34 -16.79
CA ALA A 352 11.88 5.37 -17.78
C ALA A 352 11.41 5.08 -19.22
N PHE A 353 10.10 4.89 -19.44
CA PHE A 353 9.56 4.74 -20.79
C PHE A 353 9.72 6.03 -21.60
N ASP A 354 10.05 5.87 -22.87
CA ASP A 354 10.03 6.94 -23.85
C ASP A 354 8.59 7.41 -24.11
N THR A 355 8.42 8.67 -24.51
CA THR A 355 7.11 9.24 -24.84
C THR A 355 6.51 8.70 -26.15
N THR A 356 7.24 7.85 -26.88
CA THR A 356 6.76 7.11 -28.06
C THR A 356 6.30 5.68 -27.75
N TYR A 357 6.51 5.17 -26.54
CA TYR A 357 5.98 3.87 -26.15
C TYR A 357 4.44 3.90 -26.16
N VAL A 358 3.82 2.84 -26.67
CA VAL A 358 2.38 2.83 -27.01
C VAL A 358 1.47 3.12 -25.80
N LEU A 359 1.79 2.61 -24.62
CA LEU A 359 1.02 2.82 -23.38
C LEU A 359 1.65 3.88 -22.45
N THR A 360 2.57 4.69 -22.96
CA THR A 360 3.33 5.62 -22.12
C THR A 360 2.42 6.64 -21.43
N GLN A 361 2.70 6.83 -20.15
CA GLN A 361 2.19 7.92 -19.32
C GLN A 361 3.32 8.88 -18.93
N THR A 362 4.54 8.69 -19.47
CA THR A 362 5.67 9.58 -19.22
C THR A 362 5.32 11.00 -19.67
N PRO A 363 5.40 12.02 -18.78
CA PRO A 363 5.14 13.40 -19.16
C PRO A 363 6.11 13.87 -20.24
N PHE A 364 5.63 14.75 -21.12
CA PHE A 364 6.47 15.36 -22.13
C PHE A 364 7.51 16.30 -21.48
N VAL A 365 8.58 16.62 -22.21
CA VAL A 365 9.67 17.50 -21.73
C VAL A 365 9.18 18.90 -21.33
N ASN A 366 8.08 19.37 -21.93
CA ASN A 366 7.42 20.63 -21.60
C ASN A 366 6.53 20.54 -20.34
N GLY A 367 6.44 19.38 -19.69
CA GLY A 367 5.63 19.13 -18.50
C GLY A 367 4.15 18.82 -18.78
N THR A 368 3.73 18.70 -20.03
CA THR A 368 2.34 18.29 -20.34
C THR A 368 2.17 16.77 -20.28
N ASP A 369 0.98 16.33 -19.93
CA ASP A 369 0.66 14.92 -19.78
C ASP A 369 0.29 14.23 -21.08
N GLN A 370 0.36 12.91 -21.02
CA GLN A 370 -0.25 12.03 -22.00
C GLN A 370 -1.78 12.09 -21.89
N ALA A 371 -2.47 11.92 -23.01
CA ALA A 371 -3.93 12.06 -23.07
C ALA A 371 -4.64 11.04 -22.16
N LEU A 372 -4.13 9.81 -22.11
CA LEU A 372 -4.71 8.76 -21.30
C LEU A 372 -4.61 9.06 -19.79
N TRP A 373 -3.47 9.56 -19.31
CA TRP A 373 -3.32 9.99 -17.91
C TRP A 373 -4.32 11.10 -17.57
N THR A 374 -4.49 12.06 -18.48
CA THR A 374 -5.49 13.14 -18.30
C THR A 374 -6.91 12.57 -18.18
N ALA A 375 -7.23 11.54 -18.98
CA ALA A 375 -8.55 10.90 -19.00
C ALA A 375 -8.79 9.90 -17.85
N ALA A 376 -7.75 9.28 -17.30
CA ALA A 376 -7.84 8.33 -16.18
C ALA A 376 -8.56 8.92 -14.95
N GLY A 377 -8.59 10.25 -14.88
CA GLY A 377 -9.36 11.00 -13.90
C GLY A 377 -8.64 10.99 -12.57
N LYS A 378 -8.20 12.18 -12.16
CA LYS A 378 -7.49 12.43 -10.90
C LYS A 378 -8.26 11.85 -9.72
N ILE A 379 -7.57 11.22 -8.77
CA ILE A 379 -8.20 10.97 -7.47
C ILE A 379 -8.46 12.33 -6.85
N PRO A 380 -9.71 12.62 -6.42
CA PRO A 380 -9.98 13.84 -5.68
C PRO A 380 -9.06 13.84 -4.45
N LEU A 381 -8.11 14.77 -4.42
CA LEU A 381 -7.32 15.00 -3.22
C LEU A 381 -8.30 15.29 -2.07
N PRO A 382 -8.12 14.70 -0.88
CA PRO A 382 -8.91 15.09 0.27
C PRO A 382 -8.68 16.59 0.49
N ILE A 383 -9.69 17.40 0.20
CA ILE A 383 -9.64 18.84 0.43
C ILE A 383 -9.72 19.04 1.94
N THR A 384 -8.63 19.49 2.56
CA THR A 384 -8.68 19.98 3.94
C THR A 384 -9.35 21.35 3.93
N ALA A 385 -10.66 21.40 4.20
CA ALA A 385 -11.33 22.65 4.53
C ALA A 385 -10.94 23.07 5.96
N ILE A 386 -10.29 24.22 6.13
CA ILE A 386 -10.08 24.82 7.46
C ILE A 386 -11.35 25.59 7.83
N LEU A 387 -12.18 25.03 8.69
CA LEU A 387 -13.30 25.75 9.31
C LEU A 387 -12.74 26.69 10.40
N ARG A 388 -12.78 28.00 10.18
CA ARG A 388 -12.53 28.99 11.24
C ARG A 388 -13.85 29.34 11.92
N VAL A 389 -14.01 28.97 13.18
CA VAL A 389 -15.11 29.52 14.01
C VAL A 389 -14.66 30.88 14.52
N ILE A 390 -15.26 31.97 14.00
CA ILE A 390 -14.98 33.33 14.47
C ILE A 390 -16.00 33.67 15.56
N ASP A 391 -15.55 33.75 16.81
CA ASP A 391 -16.34 34.37 17.87
C ASP A 391 -16.35 35.89 17.68
N THR A 392 -17.50 36.45 17.27
CA THR A 392 -17.67 37.89 17.08
C THR A 392 -17.76 38.67 18.40
N SER A 393 -17.69 38.01 19.55
CA SER A 393 -17.81 38.63 20.88
C SER A 393 -16.50 39.18 21.46
N GLY A 394 -15.37 39.06 20.76
CA GLY A 394 -14.11 39.71 21.12
C GLY A 394 -13.29 39.01 22.21
N ARG A 395 -13.45 37.70 22.41
CA ARG A 395 -12.59 36.88 23.29
C ARG A 395 -11.74 35.88 22.50
N SER A 396 -10.61 35.48 23.09
CA SER A 396 -9.49 34.77 22.46
C SER A 396 -9.90 33.52 21.68
N GLN A 397 -9.32 33.35 20.49
CA GLN A 397 -9.58 32.26 19.55
C GLN A 397 -9.30 30.89 20.17
N ALA A 398 -10.29 30.00 20.15
CA ALA A 398 -10.09 28.55 20.27
C ALA A 398 -10.32 27.94 18.88
N GLU A 399 -9.26 27.44 18.25
CA GLU A 399 -9.36 26.69 16.99
C GLU A 399 -9.90 25.28 17.30
N LEU A 400 -11.13 24.97 16.86
CA LEU A 400 -11.62 23.59 16.78
C LEU A 400 -11.30 23.04 15.39
N ALA A 401 -10.43 22.04 15.31
CA ALA A 401 -10.14 21.34 14.06
C ALA A 401 -11.23 20.31 13.76
N LEU A 402 -12.05 20.56 12.73
CA LEU A 402 -13.00 19.61 12.15
C LEU A 402 -12.40 19.03 10.87
N LYS A 403 -12.49 17.70 10.69
CA LYS A 403 -12.05 17.00 9.47
C LYS A 403 -13.28 16.80 8.57
N VAL A 404 -13.30 17.45 7.40
CA VAL A 404 -14.35 17.31 6.39
C VAL A 404 -13.75 16.70 5.13
N SER A 405 -14.40 15.70 4.55
CA SER A 405 -14.03 15.09 3.27
C SER A 405 -14.97 15.59 2.18
N VAL A 406 -14.42 16.10 1.07
CA VAL A 406 -15.19 16.60 -0.08
C VAL A 406 -14.94 15.70 -1.27
N GLU A 407 -15.99 15.11 -1.85
CA GLU A 407 -15.94 14.45 -3.17
C GLU A 407 -16.48 15.41 -4.23
N CYS A 408 -15.64 15.79 -5.20
CA CYS A 408 -16.08 16.54 -6.37
C CYS A 408 -16.62 15.56 -7.43
N ASN A 409 -17.93 15.30 -7.39
CA ASN A 409 -18.77 14.84 -8.53
C ASN A 409 -20.25 14.75 -8.12
N GLY A 410 -20.83 15.86 -7.64
CA GLY A 410 -22.27 16.09 -7.75
C GLY A 410 -23.19 15.71 -6.58
N VAL A 411 -22.68 15.30 -5.41
CA VAL A 411 -23.52 15.27 -4.18
C VAL A 411 -22.72 15.77 -2.97
N LEU A 412 -23.03 16.99 -2.52
CA LEU A 412 -22.58 17.53 -1.24
C LEU A 412 -23.30 16.79 -0.10
N GLY A 413 -22.66 15.76 0.46
CA GLY A 413 -23.07 15.17 1.73
C GLY A 413 -22.49 15.99 2.89
N VAL A 414 -23.24 16.95 3.42
CA VAL A 414 -22.91 17.56 4.71
C VAL A 414 -23.51 16.69 5.80
N GLU A 415 -22.69 15.92 6.52
CA GLU A 415 -23.14 15.33 7.79
C GLU A 415 -23.37 16.48 8.79
N TYR A 416 -24.61 16.60 9.27
CA TYR A 416 -24.99 17.60 10.27
C TYR A 416 -24.19 17.40 11.56
N VAL A 417 -23.37 18.39 11.92
CA VAL A 417 -22.72 18.43 13.24
C VAL A 417 -23.65 19.15 14.23
N SER A 418 -24.18 18.41 15.19
CA SER A 418 -24.88 18.96 16.36
C SER A 418 -23.86 19.63 17.30
N MET A 419 -23.85 20.96 17.35
CA MET A 419 -23.06 21.71 18.35
C MET A 419 -23.88 21.90 19.63
N SER A 420 -23.49 21.24 20.73
CA SER A 420 -24.18 21.34 22.03
C SER A 420 -23.78 22.55 22.88
N ASP A 421 -22.69 23.27 22.56
CA ASP A 421 -22.09 24.26 23.48
C ASP A 421 -21.73 25.62 22.84
N CYS A 422 -22.51 26.14 21.89
CA CYS A 422 -22.32 27.52 21.37
C CYS A 422 -23.43 28.46 21.86
N SER A 423 -23.03 29.60 22.43
CA SER A 423 -23.89 30.76 22.76
C SER A 423 -24.66 31.25 21.52
N PRO A 424 -25.86 31.87 21.64
CA PRO A 424 -26.76 32.23 20.53
C PRO A 424 -26.23 33.27 19.51
N ARG A 425 -24.92 33.56 19.46
CA ARG A 425 -24.28 34.54 18.55
C ARG A 425 -23.10 33.97 17.75
N CYS A 426 -22.87 32.66 17.76
CA CYS A 426 -21.86 32.05 16.89
C CYS A 426 -22.32 32.14 15.42
N MET A 427 -21.57 32.85 14.57
CA MET A 427 -21.74 32.77 13.11
C MET A 427 -20.69 31.82 12.56
N LEU A 428 -21.13 30.78 11.84
CA LEU A 428 -20.23 29.89 11.11
C LEU A 428 -19.86 30.57 9.79
N GLN A 429 -18.60 30.95 9.63
CA GLN A 429 -18.09 31.45 8.35
C GLN A 429 -17.25 30.34 7.70
N ILE A 430 -17.74 29.81 6.58
CA ILE A 430 -17.03 28.81 5.78
C ILE A 430 -16.26 29.58 4.69
N GLU A 431 -14.95 29.69 4.83
CA GLU A 431 -14.09 30.23 3.77
C GLU A 431 -13.49 29.08 2.96
N TRP A 432 -13.91 28.96 1.71
CA TRP A 432 -13.31 28.05 0.75
C TRP A 432 -12.03 28.68 0.20
N ARG A 433 -10.86 28.10 0.46
CA ARG A 433 -9.66 28.40 -0.33
C ARG A 433 -9.64 27.49 -1.55
N TYR A 434 -10.17 27.98 -2.65
CA TYR A 434 -9.97 27.37 -3.96
C TYR A 434 -8.49 27.48 -4.34
N SER A 435 -7.87 26.35 -4.68
CA SER A 435 -6.68 26.37 -5.54
C SER A 435 -7.21 26.42 -6.97
N GLU A 436 -6.90 27.48 -7.72
CA GLU A 436 -7.36 27.72 -9.10
C GLU A 436 -6.90 26.66 -10.13
N HIS A 437 -6.26 25.56 -9.71
CA HIS A 437 -5.72 24.53 -10.60
C HIS A 437 -6.65 23.34 -10.91
N TYR A 438 -7.88 23.30 -10.41
CA TYR A 438 -8.70 22.07 -10.45
C TYR A 438 -10.06 22.18 -11.16
N GLY A 439 -10.29 23.20 -12.00
CA GLY A 439 -11.41 23.20 -12.96
C GLY A 439 -12.82 23.01 -12.37
N CYS A 440 -13.01 23.21 -11.06
CA CYS A 440 -14.33 23.17 -10.44
C CYS A 440 -15.07 24.45 -10.82
N GLN A 441 -16.02 24.35 -11.75
CA GLN A 441 -16.88 25.47 -12.12
C GLN A 441 -17.95 25.69 -11.03
N MET A 442 -18.27 26.96 -10.78
CA MET A 442 -19.27 27.44 -9.81
C MET A 442 -20.69 26.96 -10.10
#